data_AF-A0A0T7G0M1-F1
#
_entry.id   AF-A0A0T7G0M1-F1
#
_cell.length_a   1.000
_cell.length_b   1.000
_cell.length_c   1.000
_cell.angle_alpha   90.00
_cell.angle_beta   90.00
_cell.angle_gamma   90.00
#
_symmetry.space_group_name_H-M   'P 1'
#
loop_
_entity.id
_entity.type
_entity.pdbx_description
1 polymer ?
#
loop_
_entity_poly.entity_id
_entity_poly.type
_entity_poly.pdbx_seq_one_letter_code
_entity_poly.pdbx_strand_id
1 'polypeptide(L)'
;MTDDEMTIAEVLKDPLIRQMMRAGRVSLREMKELLREAALGTPLALSEERRGDMHYLVRPAILEPKLPSISSAAPADRQRA
;
A
#
# COMPACT_ATOMS: atom_id res chain seq x y z
N MET A 1 13.50 0.50 -21.34
CA MET A 1 12.19 -0.12 -21.58
C MET A 1 11.29 1.02 -22.02
N THR A 2 10.71 0.96 -23.21
CA THR A 2 9.65 1.88 -23.60
C THR A 2 8.39 1.41 -22.91
N ASP A 3 7.79 2.26 -22.09
CA ASP A 3 6.45 2.01 -21.57
C ASP A 3 5.48 2.19 -22.73
N ASP A 4 5.22 1.10 -23.46
CA ASP A 4 4.20 1.11 -24.50
C ASP A 4 2.83 1.30 -23.81
N GLU A 5 2.27 2.49 -23.95
CA GLU A 5 0.95 2.82 -23.42
C GLU A 5 -0.10 1.90 -24.04
N MET A 6 -0.80 1.11 -23.21
CA MET A 6 -1.87 0.24 -23.65
C MET A 6 -3.23 0.77 -23.20
N THR A 7 -4.22 0.67 -24.07
CA THR A 7 -5.60 0.93 -23.71
C THR A 7 -6.14 -0.18 -22.80
N ILE A 8 -7.14 0.14 -21.96
CA ILE A 8 -7.85 -0.85 -21.12
C ILE A 8 -8.37 -2.03 -21.97
N ALA A 9 -8.80 -1.76 -23.22
CA ALA A 9 -9.31 -2.79 -24.11
C ALA A 9 -8.21 -3.77 -24.57
N GLU A 10 -6.99 -3.29 -24.79
CA GLU A 10 -5.84 -4.12 -25.16
C GLU A 10 -5.37 -4.96 -23.97
N VAL A 11 -5.26 -4.34 -22.79
CA VAL A 11 -4.97 -5.03 -21.52
C VAL A 11 -5.97 -6.18 -21.28
N LEU A 12 -7.27 -5.91 -21.45
CA LEU A 12 -8.29 -6.94 -21.26
C LEU A 12 -8.33 -7.99 -22.38
N LYS A 13 -7.69 -7.78 -23.53
CA LYS A 13 -7.57 -8.77 -24.60
C LYS A 13 -6.30 -9.61 -24.49
N ASP A 14 -5.33 -9.17 -23.69
CA ASP A 14 -4.07 -9.88 -23.50
C ASP A 14 -4.30 -11.31 -22.93
N PRO A 15 -3.79 -12.36 -23.59
CA PRO A 15 -3.98 -13.74 -23.15
C PRO A 15 -3.38 -14.05 -21.78
N LEU A 16 -2.22 -13.48 -21.46
CA LEU A 16 -1.52 -13.69 -20.19
C LEU A 16 -2.27 -13.00 -19.05
N ILE A 17 -2.72 -11.77 -19.26
CA ILE A 17 -3.55 -11.05 -18.28
C ILE A 17 -4.85 -11.82 -18.02
N ARG A 18 -5.51 -12.33 -19.06
CA ARG A 18 -6.70 -13.19 -18.89
C ARG A 18 -6.42 -14.47 -18.12
N GLN A 19 -5.24 -15.07 -18.31
CA GLN A 19 -4.83 -16.25 -17.54
C GLN A 19 -4.67 -15.91 -16.05
N MET A 20 -3.98 -14.80 -15.75
CA MET A 20 -3.80 -14.31 -14.38
C MET A 20 -5.14 -13.99 -13.71
N MET A 21 -6.06 -13.34 -14.42
CA MET A 21 -7.41 -13.06 -13.91
C MET A 21 -8.18 -14.35 -13.56
N ARG A 22 -8.11 -15.37 -14.43
CA ARG A 22 -8.75 -16.66 -14.16
C ARG A 22 -8.16 -17.34 -12.92
N ALA A 23 -6.84 -17.30 -12.77
CA ALA A 23 -6.17 -17.81 -11.57
C ALA A 23 -6.61 -17.07 -10.30
N GLY A 24 -6.77 -15.74 -10.39
CA GLY A 24 -7.27 -14.89 -9.31
C GLY A 24 -8.79 -14.88 -9.13
N ARG A 25 -9.55 -15.62 -9.93
CA ARG A 25 -11.03 -15.60 -9.96
C ARG A 25 -11.64 -14.20 -10.17
N VAL A 26 -10.90 -13.30 -10.82
CA VAL A 26 -11.34 -11.94 -11.13
C VAL A 26 -12.13 -11.92 -12.43
N SER A 27 -13.31 -11.29 -12.43
CA SER A 27 -14.12 -11.18 -13.64
C SER A 27 -13.62 -10.08 -14.59
N LEU A 28 -13.96 -10.18 -15.88
CA LEU A 28 -13.64 -9.11 -16.86
C LEU A 28 -14.29 -7.77 -16.51
N ARG A 29 -15.47 -7.79 -15.88
CA ARG A 29 -16.18 -6.58 -15.47
C ARG A 29 -15.45 -5.89 -14.32
N GLU A 30 -15.10 -6.66 -13.30
CA GLU A 30 -14.37 -6.19 -12.12
C GLU A 30 -13.00 -5.63 -12.49
N MET A 31 -12.21 -6.33 -13.31
CA MET A 31 -10.93 -5.80 -13.79
C MET A 31 -11.08 -4.51 -14.59
N LYS A 32 -12.13 -4.41 -15.42
CA LYS A 32 -12.41 -3.19 -16.19
C LYS A 32 -12.75 -2.00 -15.27
N GLU A 33 -13.46 -2.23 -14.18
CA GLU A 33 -13.77 -1.21 -13.17
C GLU A 33 -12.50 -0.75 -12.46
N LEU A 34 -11.67 -1.68 -11.99
CA LEU A 34 -10.38 -1.37 -11.35
C LEU A 34 -9.46 -0.56 -12.25
N LEU A 35 -9.33 -0.95 -13.53
CA LEU A 35 -8.50 -0.22 -14.49
C LEU A 35 -9.04 1.19 -14.79
N ARG A 36 -10.36 1.37 -14.78
CA ARG A 36 -10.99 2.69 -14.92
C ARG A 36 -10.72 3.56 -13.70
N GLU A 37 -10.86 3.02 -12.51
CA GLU A 37 -10.58 3.72 -11.25
C GLU A 37 -9.11 4.13 -11.15
N ALA A 38 -8.19 3.23 -11.52
CA ALA A 38 -6.77 3.50 -11.59
C ALA A 38 -6.43 4.61 -12.61
N ALA A 39 -7.06 4.57 -13.80
CA ALA A 39 -6.87 5.62 -14.82
C ALA A 39 -7.41 6.99 -14.38
N LEU A 40 -8.44 7.01 -13.53
CA LEU A 40 -9.01 8.23 -12.96
C LEU A 40 -8.23 8.73 -11.73
N GLY A 41 -7.16 8.04 -11.31
CA GLY A 41 -6.31 8.46 -10.19
C GLY A 41 -6.96 8.35 -8.82
N THR A 42 -8.03 7.54 -8.68
CA THR A 42 -8.67 7.34 -7.37
C THR A 42 -7.90 6.24 -6.64
N PRO A 43 -7.33 6.49 -5.44
CA PRO A 43 -6.63 5.45 -4.70
C PRO A 43 -7.63 4.35 -4.34
N LEU A 44 -7.41 3.16 -4.89
CA LEU A 44 -8.16 1.96 -4.57
C LEU A 44 -8.06 1.74 -3.06
N ALA A 45 -9.13 2.06 -2.33
CA ALA A 45 -9.39 1.45 -1.05
C ALA A 45 -9.68 -0.02 -1.36
N LEU A 46 -8.61 -0.82 -1.39
CA LEU A 46 -8.65 -2.27 -1.56
C LEU A 46 -9.74 -2.78 -0.61
N SER A 47 -10.90 -3.12 -1.18
CA SER A 47 -11.99 -3.74 -0.45
C SER A 47 -11.55 -5.16 -0.13
N GLU A 48 -10.76 -5.31 0.94
CA GLU A 48 -10.53 -6.57 1.64
C GLU A 48 -11.85 -7.01 2.29
N GLU A 49 -12.79 -7.48 1.49
CA GLU A 49 -14.01 -8.07 2.02
C GLU A 49 -14.41 -9.26 1.15
N ARG A 50 -13.67 -10.36 1.29
CA ARG A 50 -14.22 -11.73 1.35
C ARG A 50 -13.17 -12.79 1.76
N ARG A 51 -13.16 -13.01 3.08
CA ARG A 51 -12.92 -14.28 3.80
C ARG A 51 -11.70 -15.12 3.42
N GLY A 52 -10.69 -15.02 4.28
CA GLY A 52 -9.70 -16.05 4.53
C GLY A 52 -8.46 -15.45 5.18
N ASP A 53 -8.34 -15.61 6.49
CA ASP A 53 -7.21 -15.23 7.36
C ASP A 53 -5.86 -15.08 6.64
N MET A 54 -5.43 -13.84 6.40
CA MET A 54 -4.03 -13.51 6.16
C MET A 54 -3.75 -12.13 6.78
N HIS A 55 -3.22 -12.16 8.00
CA HIS A 55 -2.66 -11.02 8.68
C HIS A 55 -1.46 -10.47 7.88
N TYR A 56 -1.68 -9.48 7.02
CA TYR A 56 -0.59 -8.60 6.58
C TYR A 56 -0.39 -7.51 7.63
N LEU A 57 0.54 -7.76 8.54
CA LEU A 57 1.08 -6.78 9.48
C LEU A 57 1.90 -5.74 8.69
N VAL A 58 1.24 -4.78 8.04
CA VAL A 58 1.89 -3.52 7.65
C VAL A 58 1.53 -2.51 8.72
N ARG A 59 2.33 -2.49 9.78
CA ARG A 59 2.34 -1.42 10.77
C ARG A 59 3.11 -0.25 10.17
N PRO A 60 2.49 0.90 9.81
CA PRO A 60 3.26 2.09 9.51
C PRO A 60 3.85 2.58 10.84
N ALA A 61 5.13 2.31 11.06
CA ALA A 61 5.89 2.94 12.12
C ALA A 61 6.14 4.41 11.75
N ILE A 62 5.11 5.26 11.85
CA ILE A 62 5.32 6.68 11.99
C ILE A 62 5.62 6.88 13.48
N LEU A 63 6.90 6.83 13.82
CA LEU A 63 7.40 7.28 15.10
C LEU A 63 7.15 8.79 15.18
N GLU A 64 6.09 9.19 15.90
CA GLU A 64 5.95 10.56 16.37
C GLU A 64 7.21 10.94 17.17
N PRO A 65 7.91 12.03 16.86
CA PRO A 65 8.91 12.57 17.78
C PRO A 65 8.16 13.34 18.87
N LYS A 66 7.56 12.61 19.82
CA LYS A 66 7.09 13.20 21.07
C LYS A 66 8.29 13.36 21.99
N LEU A 67 9.02 14.45 21.81
CA LEU A 67 10.04 14.91 22.75
C LEU A 67 9.37 15.12 24.12
N PRO A 68 9.73 14.38 25.17
CA PRO A 68 9.37 14.79 26.52
C PRO A 68 10.29 15.96 26.91
N SER A 69 9.68 17.12 27.14
CA SER A 69 10.29 18.23 27.85
C SER A 69 10.83 17.73 29.20
N ILE A 70 12.13 17.55 29.33
CA ILE A 70 12.79 17.49 30.63
C ILE A 70 13.47 18.83 30.89
N SER A 71 12.70 19.69 31.55
CA SER A 71 13.25 20.70 32.43
C SER A 71 13.89 20.01 33.64
N SER A 72 14.97 20.60 34.15
CA SER A 72 15.39 20.61 35.55
C SER A 72 16.67 19.85 35.93
N ALA A 73 17.51 20.64 36.61
CA ALA A 73 18.41 20.32 37.72
C ALA A 73 19.86 19.91 37.43
N ALA A 74 20.75 20.76 37.96
CA ALA A 74 22.19 20.64 38.12
C ALA A 74 22.66 19.32 38.76
N PRO A 75 23.98 19.09 38.74
CA PRO A 75 24.63 18.77 40.01
C PRO A 75 25.87 19.61 40.27
N ALA A 76 25.94 20.08 41.52
CA ALA A 76 27.14 20.54 42.17
C ALA A 76 28.14 19.38 42.38
N ASP A 77 29.41 19.70 42.15
CA ASP A 77 30.55 19.46 43.05
C ASP A 77 30.59 18.18 43.91
N ARG A 78 31.55 17.26 43.63
CA ARG A 78 32.54 16.82 44.63
C ARG A 78 33.60 15.86 44.09
N GLN A 79 34.85 16.33 44.17
CA GLN A 79 36.07 15.67 44.65
C GLN A 79 36.35 14.18 44.33
N ARG A 80 37.48 13.96 43.63
CA ARG A 80 38.49 12.97 44.04
C ARG A 80 39.86 13.39 43.48
N ALA A 81 40.77 13.73 44.39
CA ALA A 81 42.22 13.67 44.23
C ALA A 81 42.72 12.70 45.30
#